data_AF-A0A0K9PI86-F1
#
_entry.id   AF-A0A0K9PI86-F1
#
_cell.length_a   1.000
_cell.length_b   1.000
_cell.length_c   1.000
_cell.angle_alpha   90.00
_cell.angle_beta   90.00
_cell.angle_gamma   90.00
#
_symmetry.space_group_name_H-M   'P 1'
#
loop_
_entity.id
_entity.type
_entity.pdbx_description
1 polymer ?
#
loop_
_entity_poly.entity_id
_entity_poly.type
_entity_poly.pdbx_seq_one_letter_code
_entity_poly.pdbx_strand_id
1 'polypeptide(L)'
;MKSWKRSYSFQLFLLAVGWFVGLYVSKLWMKLTVLCVVVIFSFVEFYILMRRNKSSLLPIRSSHANSVFSNLRMFVSKVFEKIFNKKVKVDMDGILIKGPFGKYSGNNFIYNGYDGNIKLYIRSEKVVDSIGFLFTNVGEYKFHRIGGEVGVSTPDELKKGMLHKIKLQRGEEITEVQGAYGSWFDSRVIVYITFRTSKERKFGPYGSDPNSKIIDSEIKILGHFHEFNCGKLVGIFGQGTGYFVNSIGFYFQK
;
A
#
# COMPACT_ATOMS: atom_id res chain seq x y z
N MET A 1 4.85 -48.69 -40.67
CA MET A 1 4.52 -47.24 -40.69
C MET A 1 4.22 -46.71 -39.28
N LYS A 2 5.22 -46.44 -38.42
CA LYS A 2 5.01 -45.85 -37.07
C LYS A 2 6.20 -45.00 -36.56
N SER A 3 7.06 -44.50 -37.44
CA SER A 3 8.27 -43.73 -37.06
C SER A 3 8.14 -42.21 -37.30
N TRP A 4 7.25 -41.77 -38.19
CA TRP A 4 7.25 -40.39 -38.69
C TRP A 4 6.59 -39.34 -37.77
N LYS A 5 5.85 -39.74 -36.72
CA LYS A 5 5.14 -38.80 -35.83
C LYS A 5 6.00 -38.23 -34.68
N ARG A 6 7.18 -38.80 -34.38
CA ARG A 6 8.01 -38.31 -33.26
C ARG A 6 8.93 -37.15 -33.61
N SER A 7 9.29 -36.97 -34.89
CA SER A 7 10.23 -35.93 -35.30
C SER A 7 9.62 -34.52 -35.30
N TYR A 8 8.34 -34.38 -35.71
CA TYR A 8 7.65 -33.09 -35.75
C TYR A 8 7.38 -32.48 -34.36
N SER A 9 7.13 -33.33 -33.35
CA SER A 9 6.87 -32.86 -31.98
C SER A 9 8.11 -32.22 -31.34
N PHE A 10 9.30 -32.75 -31.65
CA PHE A 10 10.56 -32.22 -31.12
C PHE A 10 10.96 -30.88 -31.75
N GLN A 11 10.72 -30.71 -33.05
CA GLN A 11 10.99 -29.44 -33.74
C GLN A 11 10.06 -28.31 -33.26
N LEU A 12 8.77 -28.59 -33.03
CA LEU A 12 7.85 -27.62 -32.45
C LEU A 12 8.23 -27.22 -31.02
N PHE A 13 8.74 -28.15 -30.22
CA PHE A 13 9.22 -27.87 -28.87
C PHE A 13 10.44 -26.94 -28.88
N LEU A 14 11.41 -27.18 -29.77
CA LEU A 14 12.60 -26.32 -29.91
C LEU A 14 12.25 -24.91 -30.39
N LEU A 15 11.29 -24.77 -31.30
CA LEU A 15 10.80 -23.46 -31.74
C LEU A 15 10.07 -22.72 -30.60
N ALA A 16 9.26 -23.42 -29.81
CA ALA A 16 8.57 -22.83 -28.66
C ALA A 16 9.56 -22.35 -27.58
N VAL A 17 10.60 -23.14 -27.29
CA VAL A 17 11.67 -22.77 -26.35
C VAL A 17 12.47 -21.57 -26.87
N GLY A 18 12.85 -21.57 -28.17
CA GLY A 18 13.54 -20.44 -28.80
C GLY A 18 12.73 -19.14 -28.75
N TRP A 19 11.42 -19.23 -28.97
CA TRP A 19 10.52 -18.07 -28.89
C TRP A 19 10.34 -17.57 -27.45
N PHE A 20 10.25 -18.48 -26.47
CA PHE A 20 10.20 -18.13 -25.05
C PHE A 20 11.49 -17.47 -24.55
N VAL A 21 12.64 -18.00 -24.95
CA VAL A 21 13.95 -17.43 -24.61
C VAL A 21 14.12 -16.06 -25.27
N GLY A 22 13.72 -15.88 -26.55
CA GLY A 22 13.73 -14.59 -27.23
C GLY A 22 12.83 -13.53 -26.55
N LEU A 23 11.63 -13.92 -26.14
CA LEU A 23 10.71 -13.04 -25.39
C LEU A 23 11.24 -12.69 -23.99
N TYR A 24 11.93 -13.63 -23.33
CA TYR A 24 12.52 -13.39 -22.01
C TYR A 24 13.73 -12.46 -22.08
N VAL A 25 14.61 -12.68 -23.06
CA VAL A 25 15.78 -11.83 -23.32
C VAL A 25 15.34 -10.41 -23.71
N SER A 26 14.32 -10.25 -24.56
CA SER A 26 13.81 -8.91 -24.93
C SER A 26 13.22 -8.12 -23.75
N LYS A 27 12.51 -8.80 -22.83
CA LYS A 27 11.98 -8.16 -21.60
C LYS A 27 13.09 -7.79 -20.62
N LEU A 28 14.14 -8.61 -20.52
CA LEU A 28 15.29 -8.33 -19.66
C LEU A 28 16.11 -7.15 -20.23
N TRP A 29 16.35 -7.14 -21.53
CA TRP A 29 17.02 -6.04 -22.23
C TRP A 29 16.27 -4.72 -22.04
N MET A 30 14.95 -4.69 -22.20
CA MET A 30 14.16 -3.47 -21.92
C MET A 30 14.32 -2.97 -20.48
N LYS A 31 14.35 -3.87 -19.49
CA LYS A 31 14.56 -3.47 -18.08
C LYS A 31 15.96 -2.91 -17.86
N LEU A 32 16.99 -3.52 -18.45
CA LEU A 32 18.36 -3.01 -18.39
C LEU A 32 18.50 -1.67 -19.08
N THR A 33 17.86 -1.46 -20.24
CA THR A 33 17.92 -0.18 -20.95
C THR A 33 17.27 0.94 -20.13
N VAL A 34 16.12 0.68 -19.51
CA VAL A 34 15.45 1.66 -18.63
C VAL A 34 16.31 1.97 -17.41
N LEU A 35 16.91 0.95 -16.79
CA LEU A 35 17.81 1.15 -15.65
C LEU A 35 19.05 1.96 -16.04
N CYS A 36 19.67 1.66 -17.19
CA CYS A 36 20.80 2.41 -17.73
C CYS A 36 20.42 3.87 -18.00
N VAL A 37 19.25 4.14 -18.58
CA VAL A 37 18.78 5.50 -18.84
C VAL A 37 18.59 6.27 -17.52
N VAL A 38 18.00 5.65 -16.50
CA VAL A 38 17.82 6.29 -15.18
C VAL A 38 19.17 6.58 -14.52
N VAL A 39 20.10 5.62 -14.53
CA VAL A 39 21.44 5.80 -13.95
C VAL A 39 22.24 6.89 -14.67
N ILE A 40 22.22 6.91 -16.00
CA ILE A 40 22.88 7.95 -16.80
C ILE A 40 22.27 9.32 -16.47
N PHE A 41 20.95 9.40 -16.31
CA PHE A 41 20.27 10.67 -15.99
C PHE A 41 20.66 11.20 -14.60
N SER A 42 20.70 10.32 -13.60
CA SER A 42 21.15 10.66 -12.24
C SER A 42 22.61 11.13 -12.23
N PHE A 43 23.47 10.51 -13.03
CA PHE A 43 24.87 10.94 -13.18
C PHE A 43 25.00 12.31 -13.87
N VAL A 44 24.17 12.60 -14.87
CA VAL A 44 24.17 13.90 -15.55
C VAL A 44 23.67 15.02 -14.63
N GLU A 45 22.60 14.80 -13.85
CA GLU A 45 22.15 15.77 -12.85
C GLU A 45 23.21 16.01 -11.77
N PHE A 46 23.83 14.95 -11.26
CA PHE A 46 24.91 15.04 -10.28
C PHE A 46 26.12 15.80 -10.85
N TYR A 47 26.51 15.53 -12.10
CA TYR A 47 27.61 16.22 -12.78
C TYR A 47 27.32 17.72 -12.98
N ILE A 48 26.08 18.08 -13.37
CA ILE A 48 25.67 19.48 -13.53
C ILE A 48 25.67 20.22 -12.18
N LEU A 49 25.19 19.58 -11.11
CA LEU A 49 25.24 20.12 -9.76
C LEU A 49 26.68 20.34 -9.28
N MET A 50 27.57 19.37 -9.51
CA MET A 50 28.99 19.45 -9.17
C MET A 50 29.71 20.56 -9.95
N ARG A 51 29.33 20.82 -11.21
CA ARG A 51 29.95 21.87 -12.03
C ARG A 51 29.47 23.29 -11.64
N ARG A 52 28.21 23.43 -11.20
CA ARG A 52 27.67 24.70 -10.68
C ARG A 52 28.36 25.16 -9.39
N ASN A 53 28.85 24.24 -8.57
CA ASN A 53 29.53 24.59 -7.32
C ASN A 53 30.96 25.14 -7.53
N LYS A 54 31.49 25.14 -8.77
CA LYS A 54 32.84 25.63 -9.09
C LYS A 54 32.89 26.95 -9.87
N SER A 55 31.75 27.54 -10.22
CA SER A 55 31.71 28.75 -11.07
C SER A 55 30.83 29.84 -10.46
N SER A 56 31.39 30.60 -9.53
CA SER A 56 30.96 31.98 -9.32
C SER A 56 31.44 32.80 -10.52
N LEU A 57 30.61 32.97 -11.54
CA LEU A 57 30.53 34.17 -12.40
C LEU A 57 29.55 33.97 -13.57
N LEU A 58 28.58 34.88 -13.62
CA LEU A 58 27.69 35.29 -14.71
C LEU A 58 26.38 34.49 -14.99
N PRO A 59 25.22 35.19 -15.00
CA PRO A 59 23.92 34.59 -15.32
C PRO A 59 23.66 34.67 -16.82
N ILE A 60 23.96 33.60 -17.57
CA ILE A 60 23.60 33.51 -18.98
C ILE A 60 22.34 32.63 -19.13
N ARG A 61 21.26 33.27 -19.60
CA ARG A 61 20.03 32.72 -20.21
C ARG A 61 19.80 31.21 -20.05
N SER A 62 19.15 30.80 -18.96
CA SER A 62 18.81 29.40 -18.66
C SER A 62 17.34 29.03 -18.91
N SER A 63 16.50 29.92 -19.44
CA SER A 63 15.05 29.65 -19.57
C SER A 63 14.73 28.50 -20.55
N HIS A 64 15.47 28.40 -21.66
CA HIS A 64 15.28 27.33 -22.64
C HIS A 64 15.76 25.96 -22.12
N ALA A 65 16.94 25.92 -21.49
CA ALA A 65 17.45 24.68 -20.89
C ALA A 65 16.51 24.19 -19.77
N ASN A 66 16.06 25.08 -18.89
CA ASN A 66 15.13 24.74 -17.82
C ASN A 66 13.77 24.26 -18.38
N SER A 67 13.29 24.82 -19.50
CA SER A 67 12.08 24.34 -20.18
C SER A 67 12.25 22.94 -20.78
N VAL A 68 13.40 22.66 -21.40
CA VAL A 68 13.70 21.33 -21.96
C VAL A 68 13.81 20.28 -20.84
N PHE A 69 14.50 20.60 -19.74
CA PHE A 69 14.59 19.70 -18.58
C PHE A 69 13.23 19.49 -17.90
N SER A 70 12.39 20.53 -17.80
CA SER A 70 11.02 20.45 -17.30
C SER A 70 10.16 19.50 -18.13
N ASN A 71 10.17 19.68 -19.46
CA ASN A 71 9.40 18.84 -20.37
C ASN A 71 9.89 17.39 -20.35
N LEU A 72 11.20 17.18 -20.26
CA LEU A 72 11.79 15.85 -20.19
C LEU A 72 11.49 15.14 -18.86
N ARG A 73 11.55 15.85 -17.73
CA ARG A 73 11.13 15.33 -16.42
C ARG A 73 9.64 14.95 -16.42
N MET A 74 8.80 15.78 -17.04
CA MET A 74 7.37 15.50 -17.19
C MET A 74 7.12 14.28 -18.08
N PHE A 75 7.89 14.12 -19.15
CA PHE A 75 7.83 12.95 -20.03
C PHE A 75 8.28 11.68 -19.31
N VAL A 76 9.42 11.71 -18.61
CA VAL A 76 9.92 10.58 -17.81
C VAL A 76 8.90 10.23 -16.72
N SER A 77 8.31 11.21 -16.04
CA SER A 77 7.25 10.98 -15.06
C SER A 77 6.02 10.31 -15.69
N LYS A 78 5.53 10.77 -16.85
CA LYS A 78 4.40 10.16 -17.56
C LYS A 78 4.72 8.74 -18.06
N VAL A 79 5.95 8.49 -18.51
CA VAL A 79 6.39 7.16 -18.94
C VAL A 79 6.53 6.24 -17.73
N PHE A 80 7.07 6.74 -16.61
CA PHE A 80 7.17 6.00 -15.36
C PHE A 80 5.79 5.65 -14.81
N GLU A 81 4.86 6.61 -14.75
CA GLU A 81 3.45 6.34 -14.44
C GLU A 81 2.85 5.32 -15.39
N LYS A 82 3.03 5.46 -16.71
CA LYS A 82 2.46 4.54 -17.69
C LYS A 82 3.07 3.13 -17.61
N ILE A 83 4.34 2.98 -17.24
CA ILE A 83 5.01 1.68 -17.12
C ILE A 83 4.69 1.02 -15.76
N PHE A 84 4.68 1.78 -14.67
CA PHE A 84 4.38 1.26 -13.33
C PHE A 84 2.88 1.10 -13.08
N ASN A 85 2.02 2.05 -13.49
CA ASN A 85 0.57 1.89 -13.42
C ASN A 85 0.04 0.83 -14.40
N LYS A 86 0.77 0.48 -15.46
CA LYS A 86 0.38 -0.64 -16.33
C LYS A 86 0.69 -2.02 -15.72
N LYS A 87 1.51 -2.09 -14.67
CA LYS A 87 1.69 -3.32 -13.86
C LYS A 87 0.87 -3.36 -12.57
N VAL A 88 0.22 -2.26 -12.20
CA VAL A 88 -0.78 -2.19 -11.13
C VAL A 88 -2.07 -1.60 -11.67
N LYS A 89 -2.49 -2.06 -12.86
CA LYS A 89 -3.92 -2.21 -13.12
C LYS A 89 -4.28 -3.59 -12.61
N VAL A 90 -4.38 -3.72 -11.29
CA VAL A 90 -5.31 -4.72 -10.75
C VAL A 90 -6.66 -4.27 -11.29
N ASP A 91 -7.31 -5.14 -12.04
CA ASP A 91 -8.68 -4.91 -12.48
C ASP A 91 -9.48 -4.53 -11.23
N MET A 92 -9.97 -3.30 -11.16
CA MET A 92 -10.79 -2.83 -10.03
C MET A 92 -12.21 -3.42 -10.12
N ASP A 93 -12.50 -4.21 -11.15
CA ASP A 93 -13.72 -4.98 -11.30
C ASP A 93 -13.88 -5.92 -10.10
N GLY A 94 -14.98 -5.75 -9.36
CA GLY A 94 -15.28 -6.54 -8.16
C GLY A 94 -14.74 -5.97 -6.84
N ILE A 95 -14.06 -4.81 -6.85
CA ILE A 95 -13.65 -4.12 -5.62
C ILE A 95 -14.77 -3.21 -5.09
N LEU A 96 -15.23 -3.50 -3.88
CA LEU A 96 -16.17 -2.70 -3.10
C LEU A 96 -15.42 -1.76 -2.15
N ILE A 97 -15.72 -0.47 -2.19
CA ILE A 97 -15.10 0.55 -1.35
C ILE A 97 -16.09 0.96 -0.25
N LYS A 98 -15.65 0.97 1.01
CA LYS A 98 -16.44 1.41 2.18
C LYS A 98 -15.71 2.47 2.98
N GLY A 99 -16.43 3.51 3.41
CA GLY A 99 -15.85 4.65 4.13
C GLY A 99 -15.31 5.75 3.21
N PRO A 100 -14.39 6.60 3.69
CA PRO A 100 -13.73 6.50 4.98
C PRO A 100 -14.67 6.95 6.11
N PHE A 101 -14.64 6.23 7.22
CA PHE A 101 -15.35 6.57 8.45
C PHE A 101 -14.46 7.46 9.31
N GLY A 102 -15.00 8.54 9.87
CA GLY A 102 -14.23 9.55 10.62
C GLY A 102 -14.02 10.85 9.82
N LYS A 103 -12.98 11.61 10.18
CA LYS A 103 -12.65 12.87 9.48
C LYS A 103 -11.61 12.62 8.39
N TYR A 104 -11.94 12.99 7.16
CA TYR A 104 -11.08 12.81 5.99
C TYR A 104 -10.69 14.17 5.42
N SER A 105 -9.53 14.70 5.83
CA SER A 105 -8.99 15.99 5.38
C SER A 105 -7.48 16.10 5.64
N GLY A 106 -6.62 16.04 4.61
CA GLY A 106 -5.17 16.22 4.75
C GLY A 106 -4.36 15.06 4.19
N ASN A 107 -3.30 14.63 4.91
CA ASN A 107 -2.39 13.56 4.48
C ASN A 107 -3.09 12.20 4.47
N ASN A 108 -3.54 11.80 3.30
CA ASN A 108 -4.28 10.56 3.10
C ASN A 108 -3.32 9.40 2.84
N PHE A 109 -3.70 8.21 3.30
CA PHE A 109 -3.05 6.96 2.92
C PHE A 109 -4.00 6.13 2.07
N ILE A 110 -3.43 5.39 1.11
CA ILE A 110 -4.15 4.46 0.24
C ILE A 110 -3.28 3.24 0.08
N TYR A 111 -3.75 2.10 0.57
CA TYR A 111 -3.07 0.82 0.52
C TYR A 111 -4.06 -0.23 0.00
N ASN A 112 -3.99 -0.59 -1.27
CA ASN A 112 -4.89 -1.53 -1.93
C ASN A 112 -4.14 -2.52 -2.85
N GLY A 113 -4.89 -3.49 -3.38
CA GLY A 113 -4.38 -4.43 -4.39
C GLY A 113 -3.54 -5.57 -3.81
N TYR A 114 -3.82 -6.00 -2.58
CA TYR A 114 -3.07 -7.08 -1.93
C TYR A 114 -3.78 -8.42 -2.11
N ASP A 115 -3.05 -9.42 -2.60
CA ASP A 115 -3.51 -10.78 -2.88
C ASP A 115 -3.22 -11.76 -1.72
N GLY A 116 -2.18 -11.47 -0.93
CA GLY A 116 -1.62 -12.37 0.08
C GLY A 116 -2.25 -12.34 1.47
N ASN A 117 -1.56 -13.00 2.42
CA ASN A 117 -1.95 -13.07 3.82
C ASN A 117 -1.80 -11.70 4.48
N ILE A 118 -2.87 -11.21 5.09
CA ILE A 118 -2.85 -9.96 5.85
C ILE A 118 -2.45 -10.26 7.29
N LYS A 119 -1.41 -9.58 7.78
CA LYS A 119 -1.17 -9.47 9.23
C LYS A 119 -1.51 -8.05 9.66
N LEU A 120 -2.41 -7.94 10.63
CA LEU A 120 -2.77 -6.65 11.22
C LEU A 120 -2.10 -6.49 12.56
N TYR A 121 -1.71 -5.26 12.82
CA TYR A 121 -1.09 -4.81 14.05
C TYR A 121 -1.89 -3.61 14.51
N ILE A 122 -2.60 -3.72 15.61
CA ILE A 122 -3.42 -2.62 16.12
C ILE A 122 -2.81 -2.20 17.44
N ARG A 123 -2.40 -0.93 17.54
CA ARG A 123 -2.08 -0.34 18.83
C ARG A 123 -3.29 0.43 19.29
N SER A 124 -3.72 0.14 20.50
CA SER A 124 -4.85 0.85 21.10
C SER A 124 -4.75 0.89 22.61
N GLU A 125 -5.21 1.99 23.17
CA GLU A 125 -5.47 2.17 24.59
C GLU A 125 -6.93 2.59 24.76
N LYS A 126 -7.17 3.87 25.09
CA LYS A 126 -8.51 4.46 25.12
C LYS A 126 -9.12 4.59 23.72
N VAL A 127 -8.29 4.80 22.70
CA VAL A 127 -8.70 4.88 21.30
C VAL A 127 -7.73 4.09 20.42
N VAL A 128 -7.97 4.02 19.12
CA VAL A 128 -7.03 3.40 18.18
C VAL A 128 -5.91 4.38 17.85
N ASP A 129 -4.74 4.14 18.43
CA ASP A 129 -3.55 4.97 18.21
C ASP A 129 -2.99 4.79 16.80
N SER A 130 -2.78 3.54 16.41
CA SER A 130 -2.20 3.21 15.12
C SER A 130 -2.64 1.85 14.62
N ILE A 131 -2.63 1.72 13.29
CA ILE A 131 -2.83 0.43 12.64
C ILE A 131 -1.69 0.19 11.65
N GLY A 132 -1.02 -0.93 11.85
CA GLY A 132 0.03 -1.48 11.01
C GLY A 132 -0.50 -2.65 10.19
N PHE A 133 -0.12 -2.69 8.91
CA PHE A 133 -0.53 -3.73 7.99
C PHE A 133 0.72 -4.31 7.34
N LEU A 134 0.85 -5.62 7.39
CA LEU A 134 1.84 -6.35 6.63
C LEU A 134 1.11 -7.14 5.55
N PHE A 135 1.36 -6.75 4.31
CA PHE A 135 0.85 -7.47 3.15
C PHE A 135 1.99 -8.22 2.49
N THR A 136 1.67 -9.39 1.95
CA THR A 136 2.50 -10.00 0.92
C THR A 136 2.10 -9.37 -0.41
N ASN A 137 3.03 -8.67 -1.08
CA ASN A 137 2.85 -8.19 -2.45
C ASN A 137 3.97 -8.80 -3.30
N VAL A 138 3.63 -9.72 -4.21
CA VAL A 138 4.60 -10.46 -5.04
C VAL A 138 5.71 -11.12 -4.19
N GLY A 139 5.34 -11.69 -3.05
CA GLY A 139 6.27 -12.37 -2.14
C GLY A 139 7.06 -11.48 -1.18
N GLU A 140 6.99 -10.14 -1.31
CA GLU A 140 7.64 -9.21 -0.38
C GLU A 140 6.66 -8.72 0.68
N TYR A 141 7.13 -8.64 1.92
CA TYR A 141 6.36 -8.08 3.03
C TYR A 141 6.58 -6.58 3.12
N LYS A 142 5.54 -5.79 2.87
CA LYS A 142 5.59 -4.34 3.07
C LYS A 142 4.78 -3.94 4.29
N PHE A 143 5.46 -3.38 5.29
CA PHE A 143 4.82 -2.85 6.49
C PHE A 143 4.38 -1.42 6.25
N HIS A 144 3.09 -1.16 6.42
CA HIS A 144 2.49 0.16 6.35
C HIS A 144 1.91 0.51 7.70
N ARG A 145 2.34 1.63 8.30
CA ARG A 145 1.79 2.16 9.55
C ARG A 145 0.98 3.41 9.30
N ILE A 146 -0.12 3.54 10.01
CA ILE A 146 -1.00 4.70 10.02
C ILE A 146 -1.24 5.12 11.47
N GLY A 147 -1.26 6.43 11.73
CA GLY A 147 -1.53 7.00 13.05
C GLY A 147 -0.26 7.22 13.88
N GLY A 148 -0.41 7.11 15.20
CA GLY A 148 0.57 7.46 16.23
C GLY A 148 2.03 7.08 15.95
N GLU A 149 2.91 8.08 16.08
CA GLU A 149 4.34 7.99 15.86
C GLU A 149 5.06 7.24 17.01
N VAL A 150 4.47 7.30 18.21
CA VAL A 150 5.03 6.79 19.48
C VAL A 150 4.93 5.25 19.62
N GLY A 151 4.64 4.55 18.52
CA GLY A 151 4.23 3.15 18.57
C GLY A 151 5.25 2.13 18.08
N VAL A 152 5.69 2.25 16.83
CA VAL A 152 6.30 1.11 16.10
C VAL A 152 6.97 1.58 14.81
N SER A 153 8.29 1.66 14.72
CA SER A 153 9.00 1.93 13.45
C SER A 153 9.26 0.65 12.66
N THR A 154 9.27 -0.49 13.34
CA THR A 154 9.55 -1.81 12.76
C THR A 154 8.70 -2.91 13.42
N PRO A 155 8.50 -4.07 12.74
CA PRO A 155 7.89 -5.24 13.36
C PRO A 155 8.59 -5.74 14.64
N ASP A 156 9.80 -5.29 14.94
CA ASP A 156 10.57 -5.72 16.11
C ASP A 156 10.41 -4.80 17.33
N GLU A 157 10.08 -3.52 17.10
CA GLU A 157 9.66 -2.57 18.15
C GLU A 157 8.25 -2.87 18.70
N LEU A 158 7.55 -3.84 18.09
CA LEU A 158 6.22 -4.39 18.45
C LEU A 158 6.11 -5.11 19.81
N LYS A 159 6.97 -4.82 20.80
CA LYS A 159 7.01 -5.52 22.10
C LYS A 159 6.36 -4.78 23.28
N LYS A 160 5.86 -3.55 23.11
CA LYS A 160 5.17 -2.81 24.18
C LYS A 160 3.69 -3.26 24.29
N GLY A 161 3.22 -3.50 25.52
CA GLY A 161 2.00 -4.26 25.88
C GLY A 161 0.62 -3.76 25.44
N MET A 162 0.52 -2.79 24.53
CA MET A 162 -0.75 -2.25 23.99
C MET A 162 -0.93 -2.56 22.50
N LEU A 163 -0.20 -3.56 22.02
CA LEU A 163 -0.22 -4.00 20.64
C LEU A 163 -0.94 -5.34 20.50
N HIS A 164 -1.90 -5.36 19.59
CA HIS A 164 -2.68 -6.53 19.23
C HIS A 164 -2.29 -7.03 17.84
N LYS A 165 -1.85 -8.29 17.76
CA LYS A 165 -1.45 -8.95 16.51
C LYS A 165 -2.59 -9.84 16.03
N ILE A 166 -3.11 -9.57 14.85
CA ILE A 166 -4.09 -10.43 14.17
C ILE A 166 -3.34 -11.31 13.18
N LYS A 167 -3.29 -12.61 13.49
CA LYS A 167 -2.73 -13.63 12.61
C LYS A 167 -3.86 -14.50 12.05
N LEU A 168 -4.12 -14.32 10.76
CA LEU A 168 -5.05 -15.15 10.01
C LEU A 168 -4.43 -16.54 9.79
N GLN A 169 -5.26 -17.57 9.89
CA GLN A 169 -4.90 -18.92 9.47
C GLN A 169 -4.85 -18.99 7.94
N ARG A 170 -4.28 -20.08 7.41
CA ARG A 170 -4.31 -20.33 5.97
C ARG A 170 -5.77 -20.37 5.47
N GLY A 171 -6.07 -19.58 4.44
CA GLY A 171 -7.40 -19.44 3.85
C GLY A 171 -8.42 -18.72 4.73
N GLU A 172 -8.01 -18.14 5.87
CA GLU A 172 -8.87 -17.28 6.68
C GLU A 172 -8.82 -15.85 6.14
N GLU A 173 -9.98 -15.24 5.98
CA GLU A 173 -10.13 -13.92 5.37
C GLU A 173 -10.93 -13.00 6.29
N ILE A 174 -10.60 -11.72 6.33
CA ILE A 174 -11.41 -10.74 7.04
C ILE A 174 -12.58 -10.36 6.14
N THR A 175 -13.80 -10.61 6.62
CA THR A 175 -15.05 -10.47 5.87
C THR A 175 -16.00 -9.43 6.44
N GLU A 176 -15.73 -8.98 7.67
CA GLU A 176 -16.54 -8.00 8.36
C GLU A 176 -15.67 -7.10 9.24
N VAL A 177 -16.00 -5.81 9.24
CA VAL A 177 -15.35 -4.79 10.06
C VAL A 177 -16.42 -3.91 10.69
N GLN A 178 -16.31 -3.70 12.00
CA GLN A 178 -17.20 -2.81 12.74
C GLN A 178 -16.38 -1.90 13.65
N GLY A 179 -16.91 -0.72 13.94
CA GLY A 179 -16.19 0.24 14.77
C GLY A 179 -17.01 1.49 15.07
N ALA A 180 -16.36 2.44 15.73
CA ALA A 180 -16.89 3.77 15.94
C ALA A 180 -15.82 4.83 15.69
N TYR A 181 -16.26 6.00 15.26
CA TYR A 181 -15.42 7.19 15.13
C TYR A 181 -16.00 8.32 15.97
N GLY A 182 -15.12 9.20 16.44
CA GLY A 182 -15.48 10.18 17.45
C GLY A 182 -14.48 11.32 17.55
N SER A 183 -14.53 12.01 18.68
CA SER A 183 -13.48 12.90 19.14
C SER A 183 -12.93 12.48 20.50
N TRP A 184 -11.64 12.69 20.70
CA TRP A 184 -10.93 12.60 21.98
C TRP A 184 -9.97 13.78 22.09
N PHE A 185 -10.07 14.59 23.16
CA PHE A 185 -9.33 15.86 23.32
C PHE A 185 -9.32 16.71 22.04
N ASP A 186 -10.50 16.96 21.46
CA ASP A 186 -10.72 17.70 20.21
C ASP A 186 -10.12 17.08 18.92
N SER A 187 -9.38 15.98 19.05
CA SER A 187 -8.86 15.22 17.91
C SER A 187 -9.91 14.24 17.40
N ARG A 188 -10.11 14.17 16.08
CA ARG A 188 -10.97 13.16 15.47
C ARG A 188 -10.23 11.85 15.40
N VAL A 189 -10.86 10.78 15.88
CA VAL A 189 -10.21 9.47 16.07
C VAL A 189 -11.15 8.32 15.74
N ILE A 190 -10.56 7.18 15.39
CA ILE A 190 -11.22 5.88 15.48
C ILE A 190 -11.23 5.46 16.95
N VAL A 191 -12.42 5.37 17.53
CA VAL A 191 -12.61 5.08 18.96
C VAL A 191 -12.39 3.60 19.23
N TYR A 192 -12.99 2.74 18.41
CA TYR A 192 -12.69 1.31 18.41
C TYR A 192 -12.87 0.67 17.05
N ILE A 193 -12.25 -0.49 16.88
CA ILE A 193 -12.40 -1.34 15.69
C ILE A 193 -12.42 -2.82 16.07
N THR A 194 -13.25 -3.60 15.38
CA THR A 194 -13.35 -5.05 15.49
C THR A 194 -13.34 -5.65 14.09
N PHE A 195 -12.67 -6.78 13.94
CA PHE A 195 -12.64 -7.56 12.72
C PHE A 195 -13.27 -8.93 12.97
N ARG A 196 -14.05 -9.43 12.00
CA ARG A 196 -14.47 -10.83 11.95
C ARG A 196 -14.00 -11.49 10.66
N THR A 197 -13.79 -12.79 10.75
CA THR A 197 -13.25 -13.57 9.64
C THR A 197 -14.23 -14.61 9.11
N SER A 198 -13.93 -15.15 7.92
CA SER A 198 -14.63 -16.28 7.30
C SER A 198 -14.64 -17.56 8.14
N LYS A 199 -13.83 -17.62 9.20
CA LYS A 199 -13.81 -18.73 10.19
C LYS A 199 -14.50 -18.37 11.51
N GLU A 200 -15.37 -17.36 11.49
CA GLU A 200 -16.14 -16.88 12.65
C GLU A 200 -15.28 -16.40 13.83
N ARG A 201 -13.99 -16.13 13.61
CA ARG A 201 -13.11 -15.59 14.64
C ARG A 201 -13.32 -14.09 14.75
N LYS A 202 -13.41 -13.60 15.99
CA LYS A 202 -13.54 -12.18 16.32
C LYS A 202 -12.21 -11.65 16.88
N PHE A 203 -11.79 -10.49 16.40
CA PHE A 203 -10.62 -9.76 16.85
C PHE A 203 -11.01 -8.35 17.28
N GLY A 204 -10.82 -8.03 18.56
CA GLY A 204 -11.27 -6.77 19.16
C GLY A 204 -12.58 -6.93 19.95
N PRO A 205 -13.20 -5.82 20.37
CA PRO A 205 -12.86 -4.43 20.01
C PRO A 205 -11.48 -4.01 20.51
N TYR A 206 -10.77 -3.24 19.70
CA TYR A 206 -9.51 -2.58 20.05
C TYR A 206 -9.78 -1.09 20.19
N GLY A 207 -9.34 -0.48 21.29
CA GLY A 207 -9.75 0.87 21.72
C GLY A 207 -10.79 0.79 22.84
N SER A 208 -11.62 1.83 22.98
CA SER A 208 -12.68 1.84 24.00
C SER A 208 -13.78 0.83 23.68
N ASP A 209 -14.09 -0.05 24.64
CA ASP A 209 -15.18 -1.02 24.48
C ASP A 209 -16.53 -0.29 24.37
N PRO A 210 -17.30 -0.48 23.28
CA PRO A 210 -18.65 0.09 23.14
C PRO A 210 -19.62 -0.31 24.24
N ASN A 211 -19.35 -1.40 24.98
CA ASN A 211 -20.20 -1.87 26.07
C ASN A 211 -19.70 -1.44 27.46
N SER A 212 -18.55 -0.76 27.53
CA SER A 212 -18.07 -0.22 28.80
C SER A 212 -19.02 0.89 29.25
N LYS A 213 -19.59 0.75 30.46
CA LYS A 213 -20.38 1.81 31.11
C LYS A 213 -19.55 3.06 31.43
N ILE A 214 -18.23 2.95 31.34
CA ILE A 214 -17.27 4.04 31.52
C ILE A 214 -16.63 4.27 30.16
N ILE A 215 -17.31 5.07 29.33
CA ILE A 215 -16.63 5.80 28.26
C ILE A 215 -16.04 7.03 28.95
N ASP A 216 -14.73 7.22 28.80
CA ASP A 216 -14.07 8.40 29.34
C ASP A 216 -14.83 9.66 28.92
N SER A 217 -15.06 10.59 29.85
CA SER A 217 -15.82 11.83 29.61
C SER A 217 -15.28 12.66 28.42
N GLU A 218 -14.02 12.44 28.06
CA GLU A 218 -13.33 13.09 26.95
C GLU A 218 -13.61 12.46 25.58
N ILE A 219 -14.16 11.24 25.54
CA ILE A 219 -14.48 10.54 24.30
C ILE A 219 -15.94 10.80 23.92
N LYS A 220 -16.13 11.42 22.76
CA LYS A 220 -17.45 11.64 22.15
C LYS A 220 -17.57 10.81 20.88
N ILE A 221 -18.40 9.77 20.91
CA ILE A 221 -18.74 9.01 19.71
C ILE A 221 -19.64 9.87 18.82
N LEU A 222 -19.33 9.91 17.52
CA LEU A 222 -20.11 10.64 16.51
C LEU A 222 -20.84 9.72 15.55
N GLY A 223 -20.36 8.50 15.37
CA GLY A 223 -20.97 7.54 14.49
C GLY A 223 -20.34 6.16 14.64
N HIS A 224 -21.11 5.16 14.22
CA HIS A 224 -20.69 3.78 14.16
C HIS A 224 -20.65 3.34 12.69
N PHE A 225 -19.81 2.35 12.41
CA PHE A 225 -19.80 1.67 11.12
C PHE A 225 -19.81 0.16 11.35
N HIS A 226 -20.49 -0.54 10.45
CA HIS A 226 -20.56 -1.99 10.46
C HIS A 226 -20.71 -2.48 9.02
N GLU A 227 -19.61 -2.96 8.47
CA GLU A 227 -19.53 -3.47 7.12
C GLU A 227 -19.41 -4.99 7.17
N PHE A 228 -20.43 -5.69 6.69
CA PHE A 228 -20.50 -7.14 6.62
C PHE A 228 -20.88 -7.57 5.19
N ASN A 229 -20.64 -8.84 4.85
CA ASN A 229 -20.93 -9.39 3.52
C ASN A 229 -20.30 -8.61 2.35
N CYS A 230 -19.13 -7.99 2.58
CA CYS A 230 -18.46 -7.16 1.58
C CYS A 230 -17.45 -7.94 0.71
N GLY A 231 -17.15 -9.19 1.05
CA GLY A 231 -16.08 -10.00 0.45
C GLY A 231 -14.81 -10.00 1.31
N LYS A 232 -13.67 -10.34 0.73
CA LYS A 232 -12.36 -10.36 1.38
C LYS A 232 -11.81 -8.94 1.51
N LEU A 233 -11.38 -8.52 2.70
CA LEU A 233 -10.62 -7.28 2.86
C LEU A 233 -9.28 -7.39 2.10
N VAL A 234 -9.03 -6.48 1.17
CA VAL A 234 -7.82 -6.45 0.30
C VAL A 234 -7.09 -5.11 0.35
N GLY A 235 -7.53 -4.20 1.20
CA GLY A 235 -6.89 -2.92 1.37
C GLY A 235 -7.62 -2.00 2.33
N ILE A 236 -6.97 -0.88 2.61
CA ILE A 236 -7.45 0.18 3.47
C ILE A 236 -7.07 1.54 2.88
N PHE A 237 -7.78 2.56 3.30
CA PHE A 237 -7.43 3.95 3.03
C PHE A 237 -7.95 4.84 4.15
N GLY A 238 -7.60 6.11 4.16
CA GLY A 238 -8.08 7.03 5.19
C GLY A 238 -7.08 8.10 5.51
N GLN A 239 -7.12 8.57 6.75
CA GLN A 239 -6.22 9.59 7.26
C GLN A 239 -5.67 9.21 8.64
N GLY A 240 -4.36 9.37 8.82
CA GLY A 240 -3.72 9.36 10.13
C GLY A 240 -3.08 10.71 10.44
N THR A 241 -2.91 10.98 11.73
CA THR A 241 -1.99 12.03 12.23
C THR A 241 -0.78 11.38 12.86
N GLY A 242 0.19 12.19 13.33
CA GLY A 242 1.30 11.68 14.15
C GLY A 242 0.88 11.09 15.49
N TYR A 243 -0.41 11.13 15.87
CA TYR A 243 -0.91 10.65 17.17
C TYR A 243 -1.95 9.54 17.03
N PHE A 244 -2.92 9.68 16.11
CA PHE A 244 -4.08 8.78 16.02
C PHE A 244 -4.47 8.45 14.58
N VAL A 245 -5.30 7.42 14.43
CA VAL A 245 -6.03 7.17 13.18
C VAL A 245 -7.28 8.05 13.17
N ASN A 246 -7.37 9.02 12.26
CA ASN A 246 -8.46 9.99 12.19
C ASN A 246 -9.65 9.48 11.37
N SER A 247 -9.34 8.74 10.31
CA SER A 247 -10.36 8.05 9.51
C SER A 247 -9.81 6.79 8.87
N ILE A 248 -10.72 5.84 8.61
CA ILE A 248 -10.41 4.58 7.96
C ILE A 248 -11.52 4.16 7.02
N GLY A 249 -11.14 3.70 5.84
CA GLY A 249 -11.96 3.04 4.86
C GLY A 249 -11.32 1.74 4.40
N PHE A 250 -12.09 0.94 3.71
CA PHE A 250 -11.76 -0.45 3.40
C PHE A 250 -12.03 -0.75 1.92
N TYR A 251 -11.14 -1.53 1.33
CA TYR A 251 -11.34 -2.15 0.02
C TYR A 251 -11.66 -3.63 0.24
N PHE A 252 -12.79 -4.09 -0.29
CA PHE A 252 -13.17 -5.49 -0.27
C PHE A 252 -13.23 -6.05 -1.68
N GLN A 253 -12.80 -7.29 -1.87
CA GLN A 253 -12.91 -8.02 -3.12
C GLN A 253 -13.99 -9.10 -2.97
N LYS A 254 -14.97 -9.08 -3.87
CA LYS A 254 -16.00 -10.14 -3.93
C LYS A 254 -15.47 -11.42 -4.58
#